data_AF-A0A644YH41-F1
#
_entry.id   AF-A0A644YH41-F1
#
_cell.length_a   1.000
_cell.length_b   1.000
_cell.length_c   1.000
_cell.angle_alpha   90.00
_cell.angle_beta   90.00
_cell.angle_gamma   90.00
#
_symmetry.space_group_name_H-M   'P 1'
#
loop_
_entity.id
_entity.type
_entity.pdbx_description
1 polymer ?
#
loop_
_entity_poly.entity_id
_entity_poly.type
_entity_poly.pdbx_seq_one_letter_code
_entity_poly.pdbx_strand_id
1 'polypeptide(L)' 'MKQKNYKQAKEDFDTAIKLKSDFAVAYVNRGFTKIGLKDKKGARKDWETAKKLGFRQADEFINEYCK' A
#
# COMPACT_ATOMS: atom_id res chain seq x y z
N MET A 1 15.16 9.63 -10.58
CA MET A 1 14.72 10.12 -9.26
C MET A 1 13.53 9.36 -8.66
N LYS A 2 12.53 8.89 -9.44
CA LYS A 2 11.32 8.20 -8.91
C LYS A 2 11.58 7.01 -7.96
N GLN A 3 12.59 6.18 -8.20
CA GLN A 3 12.90 5.01 -7.35
C GLN A 3 13.34 5.37 -5.92
N LYS A 4 14.05 6.50 -5.73
CA LYS A 4 14.51 6.93 -4.40
C LYS A 4 13.32 7.34 -3.54
N ASN A 5 12.34 8.01 -4.16
CA ASN A 5 11.13 8.48 -3.48
C ASN A 5 10.22 7.33 -3.05
N TYR A 6 10.15 6.23 -3.81
CA TYR A 6 9.33 5.08 -3.41
C TYR A 6 9.90 4.32 -2.21
N LYS A 7 11.23 4.23 -2.06
CA LYS A 7 11.82 3.60 -0.87
C LYS A 7 11.53 4.42 0.38
N GLN A 8 11.72 5.74 0.32
CA GLN A 8 11.43 6.63 1.44
C GLN A 8 9.93 6.64 1.77
N ALA A 9 9.05 6.75 0.76
CA ALA A 9 7.60 6.70 0.98
C ALA A 9 7.16 5.38 1.64
N LYS A 10 7.78 4.26 1.28
CA LYS A 10 7.51 2.98 1.94
C LYS A 10 7.86 3.05 3.44
N GLU A 11 9.01 3.62 3.80
CA GLU A 11 9.43 3.77 5.20
C GLU A 11 8.50 4.70 5.99
N ASP A 12 8.03 5.79 5.37
CA ASP A 12 7.04 6.70 5.96
C ASP A 12 5.73 5.96 6.26
N PHE A 13 5.23 5.15 5.33
CA PHE A 13 4.02 4.36 5.56
C PHE A 13 4.23 3.21 6.54
N ASP A 14 5.41 2.59 6.58
CA ASP A 14 5.77 1.60 7.59
C ASP A 14 5.72 2.21 8.99
N THR A 15 6.19 3.45 9.14
CA THR A 15 6.12 4.20 10.40
C THR A 15 4.68 4.56 10.74
N ALA A 16 3.89 5.05 9.78
CA ALA A 16 2.47 5.35 9.98
C ALA A 16 1.67 4.12 10.44
N ILE A 17 1.95 2.95 9.87
CA ILE A 17 1.30 1.68 10.25
C ILE A 17 1.73 1.22 11.65
N LYS A 18 2.99 1.44 12.05
CA LYS A 18 3.44 1.17 13.42
C LYS A 18 2.76 2.06 14.44
N LEU A 19 2.55 3.33 14.11
CA LEU A 19 1.87 4.29 14.97
C LEU A 19 0.36 4.05 15.03
N LYS A 20 -0.24 3.69 13.89
CA LYS A 20 -1.68 3.48 13.74
C LYS A 20 -1.95 2.29 12.81
N SER A 21 -2.05 1.11 13.41
CA SER A 21 -2.21 -0.15 12.67
C SER A 21 -3.54 -0.28 11.94
N ASP A 22 -4.56 0.49 12.32
CA ASP A 22 -5.88 0.57 11.70
C ASP A 22 -5.98 1.68 10.64
N PHE A 23 -4.86 2.32 10.26
CA PHE A 23 -4.88 3.39 9.27
C PHE A 23 -4.93 2.86 7.84
N ALA A 24 -6.13 2.55 7.36
CA ALA A 24 -6.37 1.96 6.04
C ALA A 24 -5.68 2.72 4.89
N VAL A 25 -5.66 4.06 4.95
CA VAL A 25 -5.03 4.92 3.92
C VAL A 25 -3.52 4.69 3.83
N ALA A 26 -2.82 4.42 4.95
CA ALA A 26 -1.39 4.11 4.92
C ALA A 26 -1.12 2.81 4.16
N TYR A 27 -1.97 1.79 4.34
CA TYR A 27 -1.86 0.55 3.56
C TYR A 27 -2.13 0.79 2.07
N VAL A 28 -3.14 1.60 1.72
CA VAL A 28 -3.42 1.94 0.32
C VAL A 28 -2.23 2.59 -0.36
N ASN A 29 -1.67 3.63 0.27
CA ASN A 29 -0.55 4.39 -0.30
C ASN A 29 0.76 3.57 -0.30
N ARG A 30 0.99 2.71 0.70
CA ARG A 30 2.09 1.74 0.67
C ARG A 30 1.94 0.74 -0.46
N GLY A 31 0.71 0.32 -0.76
CA GLY A 31 0.40 -0.54 -1.90
C GLY A 31 0.80 0.10 -3.24
N PHE A 32 0.38 1.34 -3.50
CA PHE A 32 0.80 2.08 -4.71
C PHE A 32 2.31 2.28 -4.78
N THR A 33 2.94 2.57 -3.64
CA THR A 33 4.39 2.70 -3.55
C THR A 33 5.09 1.40 -3.94
N LYS A 34 4.57 0.25 -3.47
CA LYS A 34 5.08 -1.08 -3.82
C LYS A 34 4.86 -1.43 -5.29
N ILE A 35 3.77 -1.00 -5.93
CA ILE A 35 3.61 -1.08 -7.40
C ILE A 35 4.74 -0.35 -8.11
N GLY A 36 5.08 0.87 -7.68
CA GLY A 36 6.22 1.64 -8.22
C GLY A 36 7.57 0.94 -8.03
N LEU A 37 7.69 0.09 -7.00
CA LEU A 37 8.85 -0.76 -6.73
C LEU A 37 8.78 -2.15 -7.41
N LYS A 38 7.77 -2.40 -8.25
CA LYS A 38 7.47 -3.70 -8.89
C LYS A 38 7.15 -4.83 -7.90
N ASP A 39 6.84 -4.52 -6.64
CA ASP A 39 6.38 -5.48 -5.63
C ASP A 39 4.85 -5.59 -5.65
N LYS A 40 4.32 -6.22 -6.71
CA LYS A 40 2.86 -6.45 -6.86
C LYS A 40 2.30 -7.32 -5.74
N LYS A 41 3.05 -8.33 -5.28
CA LYS A 41 2.60 -9.24 -4.21
C LYS A 41 2.44 -8.48 -2.88
N GLY A 42 3.42 -7.66 -2.53
CA GLY A 42 3.35 -6.81 -1.35
C GLY A 42 2.26 -5.75 -1.44
N ALA A 43 2.01 -5.19 -2.64
CA ALA A 43 0.93 -4.24 -2.86
C ALA A 43 -0.45 -4.86 -2.63
N ARG A 44 -0.71 -6.05 -3.21
CA ARG A 44 -1.94 -6.81 -2.98
C ARG A 44 -2.21 -7.04 -1.50
N LYS A 45 -1.20 -7.47 -0.74
CA LYS A 45 -1.35 -7.72 0.70
C LYS A 45 -1.74 -6.47 1.48
N ASP A 46 -1.19 -5.32 1.10
CA ASP A 46 -1.55 -4.04 1.73
C ASP A 46 -2.98 -3.65 1.42
N TRP A 47 -3.42 -3.78 0.16
CA TRP A 47 -4.81 -3.48 -0.23
C TRP A 47 -5.81 -4.45 0.39
N GLU A 48 -5.49 -5.74 0.52
CA GLU A 48 -6.33 -6.68 1.26
C GLU A 48 -6.47 -6.28 2.73
N THR A 49 -5.41 -5.73 3.33
CA THR A 49 -5.45 -5.22 4.71
C THR A 49 -6.28 -3.94 4.79
N ALA A 50 -6.10 -3.00 3.85
CA ALA A 50 -6.91 -1.79 3.77
C ALA A 50 -8.41 -2.12 3.62
N LYS A 51 -8.75 -3.14 2.81
CA LYS A 51 -10.12 -3.64 2.66
C LYS A 51 -10.70 -4.12 3.99
N LYS A 52 -9.93 -4.91 4.76
CA LYS A 52 -10.33 -5.39 6.10
C LYS A 52 -10.55 -4.25 7.09
N LEU A 53 -9.83 -3.14 6.92
CA LEU A 53 -9.96 -1.92 7.72
C LEU A 53 -11.09 -0.99 7.25
N GLY A 54 -11.91 -1.41 6.28
CA GLY A 54 -13.08 -0.67 5.82
C GLY A 54 -12.90 0.09 4.50
N PHE A 55 -11.70 0.09 3.92
CA PHE A 55 -11.45 0.74 2.63
C PHE A 55 -11.86 -0.20 1.47
N ARG A 56 -13.17 -0.28 1.20
CA ARG A 56 -13.75 -1.20 0.21
C ARG A 56 -13.21 -1.01 -1.21
N GLN A 57 -12.87 0.22 -1.59
CA GLN A 57 -12.26 0.56 -2.88
C GLN A 57 -10.90 -0.10 -3.13
N ALA A 58 -10.26 -0.67 -2.09
CA ALA A 58 -9.00 -1.39 -2.25
C ALA A 58 -9.12 -2.61 -3.19
N ASP A 59 -10.32 -3.18 -3.36
CA ASP A 59 -10.56 -4.29 -4.30
C ASP A 59 -10.39 -3.86 -5.76
N GLU A 60 -10.75 -2.62 -6.09
CA GLU A 60 -10.55 -2.05 -7.44
C GLU A 60 -9.05 -2.00 -7.76
N PHE A 61 -8.23 -1.55 -6.79
CA PHE A 61 -6.77 -1.51 -6.95
C PHE A 61 -6.15 -2.90 -7.14
N ILE A 62 -6.63 -3.90 -6.39
CA ILE A 62 -6.16 -5.29 -6.56
C ILE A 62 -6.46 -5.77 -7.99
N ASN A 63 -7.67 -5.52 -8.49
CA ASN A 63 -8.08 -5.94 -9.83
C ASN A 63 -7.38 -5.18 -10.96
N GLU A 64 -6.99 -3.92 -10.74
CA GLU A 64 -6.31 -3.10 -11.74
C GLU A 64 -4.81 -3.41 -11.83
N TYR A 65 -4.13 -3.52 -10.69
CA TYR A 65 -2.66 -3.57 -10.65
C TYR A 65 -2.08 -4.97 -10.38
N CYS A 66 -2.86 -5.90 -9.82
CA CYS A 66 -2.40 -7.22 -9.41
C CYS A 66 -2.98 -8.40 -10.23
N LYS A 67 -3.49 -8.12 -11.43
CA LYS A 67 -3.70 -9.14 -12.47
C LYS A 67 -2.39 -9.79 -12.89
#